data_AF-A0A958INZ4-F1
#
_entry.id   AF-A0A958INZ4-F1
#
_cell.length_a   1.000
_cell.length_b   1.000
_cell.length_c   1.000
_cell.angle_alpha   90.00
_cell.angle_beta   90.00
_cell.angle_gamma   90.00
#
_symmetry.space_group_name_H-M   'P 1'
#
loop_
_entity.id
_entity.type
_entity.pdbx_description
1 polymer ?
#
loop_
_entity_poly.entity_id
_entity_poly.type
_entity_poly.pdbx_seq_one_letter_code
_entity_poly.pdbx_strand_id
1 'polypeptide(L)'
;MKKISTWLLAGMLLVLAGTSGIAQQYNLQFRVDQDDNAAAGNFDVTLRIAANDTANVFELGSCNLVFDYNTASLTAPGLIGPGPDSLMIQTIHNFSGGNYQKLRLTQPSAGRLSLNIELNSPGSGTTVLPTFMDIATIRFSIVDEGQPENLAWRTASPNATLVFDQNETALALADSL
;
A
#
# COMPACT_ATOMS: atom_id res chain seq x y z
N MET A 1 1.85 54.66 56.10
CA MET A 1 3.21 54.17 55.74
C MET A 1 3.38 52.76 56.28
N LYS A 2 3.46 51.73 55.43
CA LYS A 2 3.89 50.37 55.81
C LYS A 2 4.52 49.68 54.59
N LYS A 3 5.63 48.98 54.82
CA LYS A 3 6.64 48.54 53.84
C LYS A 3 6.37 47.13 53.28
N ILE A 4 6.66 46.98 51.97
CA ILE A 4 7.55 46.03 51.26
C ILE A 4 7.28 44.50 51.28
N SER A 5 7.23 43.98 50.04
CA SER A 5 7.62 42.69 49.42
C SER A 5 7.08 41.35 49.91
N THR A 6 6.79 40.45 48.96
CA THR A 6 7.65 39.30 48.59
C THR A 6 7.08 38.61 47.35
N TRP A 7 7.96 38.30 46.40
CA TRP A 7 7.70 37.57 45.16
C TRP A 7 7.22 36.14 45.44
N LEU A 8 6.32 35.61 44.62
CA LEU A 8 6.16 34.16 44.46
C LEU A 8 5.99 33.82 42.98
N LEU A 9 7.03 33.13 42.50
CA LEU A 9 7.15 32.40 41.26
C LEU A 9 6.09 31.30 41.13
N ALA A 10 5.98 30.78 39.91
CA ALA A 10 5.58 29.42 39.53
C ALA A 10 4.13 29.26 39.03
N GLY A 11 4.04 28.82 37.77
CA GLY A 11 2.81 28.29 37.20
C GLY A 11 2.67 28.39 35.69
N MET A 12 3.75 28.41 34.91
CA MET A 12 3.64 28.20 33.47
C MET A 12 3.38 26.71 33.22
N LEU A 13 2.10 26.32 33.23
CA LEU A 13 1.63 25.01 32.83
C LEU A 13 1.82 24.88 31.31
N LEU A 14 2.94 24.30 30.91
CA LEU A 14 3.19 23.91 29.53
C LEU A 14 2.34 22.67 29.24
N VAL A 15 1.17 22.88 28.62
CA VAL A 15 0.36 21.79 28.06
C VAL A 15 1.07 21.32 26.79
N LEU A 16 1.93 20.29 26.92
CA LEU A 16 2.35 19.49 25.77
C LEU A 16 1.11 18.73 25.28
N ALA A 17 0.41 19.29 24.30
CA ALA A 17 -0.47 18.50 23.46
C ALA A 17 0.42 17.53 22.68
N GLY A 18 0.57 16.31 23.19
CA GLY A 18 1.22 15.23 22.47
C GLY A 18 0.43 14.96 21.20
N THR A 19 0.94 15.38 20.05
CA THR A 19 0.50 14.82 18.78
C THR A 19 0.91 13.36 18.80
N SER A 20 -0.05 12.46 18.94
CA SER A 20 0.16 11.04 18.72
C SER A 20 0.59 10.87 17.27
N GLY A 21 1.90 10.76 17.01
CA GLY A 21 2.37 10.26 15.73
C GLY A 21 1.80 8.86 15.56
N ILE A 22 1.05 8.61 14.49
CA ILE A 22 0.70 7.24 14.13
C ILE A 22 2.03 6.59 13.77
N ALA A 23 2.49 5.65 14.60
CA ALA A 23 3.67 4.86 14.30
C ALA A 23 3.44 4.15 12.96
N GLN A 24 4.49 4.04 12.16
CA GLN A 24 4.44 3.32 10.89
C GLN A 24 4.07 1.84 11.14
N GLN A 25 3.06 1.31 10.44
CA GLN A 25 2.51 -0.02 10.74
C GLN A 25 2.84 -1.07 9.68
N TYR A 26 3.03 -0.66 8.43
CA TYR A 26 3.28 -1.60 7.34
C TYR A 26 4.28 -1.09 6.31
N ASN A 27 4.92 -2.03 5.61
CA ASN A 27 5.80 -1.81 4.48
C ASN A 27 5.20 -2.40 3.21
N LEU A 28 5.43 -1.74 2.08
CA LEU A 28 5.08 -2.26 0.76
C LEU A 28 6.33 -2.38 -0.11
N GLN A 29 6.37 -3.41 -0.95
CA GLN A 29 7.49 -3.66 -1.84
C GLN A 29 7.02 -4.19 -3.19
N PHE A 30 7.73 -3.77 -4.24
CA PHE A 30 7.73 -4.44 -5.54
C PHE A 30 8.90 -5.44 -5.58
N ARG A 31 8.63 -6.69 -5.97
CA ARG A 31 9.67 -7.66 -6.30
C ARG A 31 9.55 -8.01 -7.78
N VAL A 32 10.60 -7.79 -8.55
CA VAL A 32 10.67 -8.25 -9.94
C VAL A 32 10.94 -9.75 -9.92
N ASP A 33 10.02 -10.53 -10.48
CA ASP A 33 10.16 -11.99 -10.60
C ASP A 33 10.64 -12.40 -11.99
N GLN A 34 10.29 -11.63 -13.02
CA GLN A 34 10.70 -11.84 -14.40
C GLN A 34 10.89 -10.50 -15.10
N ASP A 35 11.94 -10.43 -15.91
CA ASP A 35 12.19 -9.35 -16.86
C ASP A 35 12.85 -9.97 -18.10
N ASP A 36 12.10 -10.02 -19.19
CA ASP A 36 12.59 -10.56 -20.47
C ASP A 36 13.56 -9.58 -21.17
N ASN A 37 13.66 -8.32 -20.70
CA ASN A 37 14.54 -7.27 -21.21
C ASN A 37 14.50 -7.11 -22.75
N ALA A 38 13.30 -7.17 -23.31
CA ALA A 38 13.05 -7.04 -24.74
C ALA A 38 11.62 -6.54 -24.99
N ALA A 39 11.43 -5.66 -25.97
CA ALA A 39 10.11 -5.28 -26.46
C ALA A 39 9.22 -6.51 -26.77
N ALA A 40 7.94 -6.41 -26.38
CA ALA A 40 6.95 -7.50 -26.35
C ALA A 40 7.26 -8.66 -25.39
N GLY A 41 8.35 -8.59 -24.63
CA GLY A 41 8.65 -9.49 -23.52
C GLY A 41 7.77 -9.23 -22.30
N ASN A 42 7.85 -10.12 -21.32
CA ASN A 42 7.12 -10.03 -20.06
C ASN A 42 7.96 -9.34 -18.98
N PHE A 43 7.27 -8.58 -18.15
CA PHE A 43 7.82 -8.03 -16.92
C PHE A 43 6.85 -8.35 -15.77
N ASP A 44 7.23 -9.28 -14.90
CA ASP A 44 6.40 -9.77 -13.81
C ASP A 44 6.84 -9.14 -12.48
N VAL A 45 5.88 -8.51 -11.80
CA VAL A 45 6.10 -7.82 -10.54
C VAL A 45 5.16 -8.37 -9.48
N THR A 46 5.72 -8.91 -8.41
CA THR A 46 4.96 -9.27 -7.22
C THR A 46 4.86 -8.09 -6.26
N LEU A 47 3.61 -7.76 -5.91
CA LEU A 47 3.29 -6.82 -4.84
C LEU A 47 3.37 -7.54 -3.49
N ARG A 48 4.06 -6.93 -2.52
CA ARG A 48 4.30 -7.55 -1.21
C ARG A 48 3.99 -6.58 -0.09
N ILE A 49 3.52 -7.12 1.03
CA ILE A 49 3.24 -6.39 2.27
C ILE A 49 3.91 -7.07 3.47
N ALA A 50 4.40 -6.27 4.42
CA ALA A 50 4.87 -6.75 5.71
C ALA A 50 4.40 -5.80 6.82
N ALA A 51 4.25 -6.31 8.03
CA ALA A 51 4.25 -5.46 9.22
C ALA A 51 5.62 -4.80 9.38
N ASN A 52 5.64 -3.63 10.03
CA ASN A 52 6.90 -2.93 10.22
C ASN A 52 7.88 -3.68 11.14
N ASP A 53 7.37 -4.26 12.22
CA ASP A 53 8.14 -5.04 13.18
C ASP A 53 7.24 -6.02 13.95
N THR A 54 7.84 -6.84 14.81
CA THR A 54 7.13 -7.87 15.60
C THR A 54 6.16 -7.31 16.64
N ALA A 55 6.29 -6.03 17.02
CA ALA A 55 5.36 -5.37 17.93
C ALA A 55 4.16 -4.74 17.20
N ASN A 56 4.29 -4.51 15.89
CA ASN A 56 3.29 -3.87 15.03
C ASN A 56 2.67 -4.85 14.01
N VAL A 57 2.62 -6.14 14.35
CA VAL A 57 1.83 -7.13 13.59
C VAL A 57 0.36 -6.72 13.61
N PHE A 58 -0.31 -6.89 12.48
CA PHE A 58 -1.72 -6.54 12.32
C PHE A 58 -2.46 -7.60 11.49
N GLU A 59 -3.77 -7.62 11.57
CA GLU A 59 -4.63 -8.45 10.71
C GLU A 59 -5.17 -7.56 9.59
N LEU A 60 -4.95 -7.95 8.33
CA LEU A 60 -5.25 -7.11 7.17
C LEU A 60 -6.76 -6.98 6.93
N GLY A 61 -7.25 -5.75 6.80
CA GLY A 61 -8.60 -5.44 6.37
C GLY A 61 -8.72 -5.22 4.87
N SER A 62 -9.69 -4.40 4.47
CA SER A 62 -9.78 -3.96 3.08
C SER A 62 -8.60 -3.06 2.72
N CYS A 63 -8.17 -3.06 1.46
CA CYS A 63 -7.06 -2.26 0.98
C CYS A 63 -7.29 -1.83 -0.47
N ASN A 64 -6.75 -0.66 -0.80
CA ASN A 64 -6.52 -0.26 -2.18
C ASN A 64 -5.03 0.04 -2.35
N LEU A 65 -4.31 -0.87 -3.01
CA LEU A 65 -2.87 -0.73 -3.26
C LEU A 65 -2.68 -0.09 -4.63
N VAL A 66 -2.32 1.19 -4.64
CA VAL A 66 -2.24 1.99 -5.87
C VAL A 66 -0.80 2.31 -6.19
N PHE A 67 -0.40 2.07 -7.43
CA PHE A 67 0.94 2.37 -7.89
C PHE A 67 0.95 2.90 -9.32
N ASP A 68 1.91 3.77 -9.60
CA ASP A 68 2.18 4.27 -10.94
C ASP A 68 3.25 3.40 -11.63
N TYR A 69 3.23 3.42 -12.96
CA TYR A 69 4.23 2.81 -13.83
C TYR A 69 4.41 3.66 -15.09
N ASN A 70 5.56 3.55 -15.75
CA ASN A 70 5.86 4.27 -16.97
C ASN A 70 5.22 3.59 -18.18
N THR A 71 4.20 4.22 -18.79
CA THR A 71 3.52 3.70 -19.97
C THR A 71 4.38 3.69 -21.24
N ALA A 72 5.51 4.41 -21.26
CA ALA A 72 6.48 4.33 -22.35
C ALA A 72 7.34 3.05 -22.25
N SER A 73 7.51 2.51 -21.04
CA SER A 73 8.27 1.28 -20.78
C SER A 73 7.36 0.05 -20.76
N LEU A 74 6.19 0.15 -20.13
CA LEU A 74 5.31 -0.99 -19.85
C LEU A 74 3.87 -0.75 -20.31
N THR A 75 3.19 -1.82 -20.70
CA THR A 75 1.72 -1.86 -20.86
C THR A 75 1.09 -2.70 -19.75
N ALA A 76 -0.02 -2.21 -19.21
CA ALA A 76 -0.80 -2.92 -18.18
C ALA A 76 -1.28 -4.30 -18.68
N PRO A 77 -1.60 -5.24 -17.77
CA PRO A 77 -2.16 -6.53 -18.15
C PRO A 77 -3.43 -6.41 -19.00
N GLY A 78 -3.73 -7.45 -19.79
CA GLY A 78 -4.98 -7.50 -20.58
C GLY A 78 -6.25 -7.48 -19.72
N LEU A 79 -7.40 -7.26 -20.34
CA LEU A 79 -8.72 -7.31 -19.68
C LEU A 79 -9.26 -8.75 -19.60
N ILE A 80 -9.89 -9.13 -18.48
CA ILE A 80 -10.60 -10.41 -18.30
C ILE A 80 -12.08 -10.32 -18.75
N GLY A 81 -12.60 -9.13 -19.07
CA GLY A 81 -14.00 -8.95 -19.46
C GLY A 81 -14.32 -7.58 -20.06
N PRO A 82 -15.58 -7.35 -20.46
CA PRO A 82 -16.01 -6.06 -21.00
C PRO A 82 -16.11 -5.03 -19.87
N GLY A 83 -15.06 -4.25 -19.67
CA GLY A 83 -15.03 -3.13 -18.73
C GLY A 83 -13.60 -2.76 -18.33
N PRO A 84 -13.32 -1.49 -17.96
CA PRO A 84 -11.99 -1.05 -17.56
C PRO A 84 -11.52 -1.61 -16.19
N ASP A 85 -12.40 -2.31 -15.47
CA ASP A 85 -12.25 -2.60 -14.04
C ASP A 85 -11.91 -4.07 -13.73
N SER A 86 -11.35 -4.81 -14.70
CA SER A 86 -11.02 -6.23 -14.49
C SER A 86 -9.83 -6.65 -15.33
N LEU A 87 -8.65 -6.20 -14.93
CA LEU A 87 -7.37 -6.58 -15.54
C LEU A 87 -6.93 -7.96 -15.07
N MET A 88 -6.17 -8.67 -15.91
CA MET A 88 -5.59 -9.96 -15.56
C MET A 88 -4.58 -9.81 -14.43
N ILE A 89 -4.74 -10.62 -13.39
CA ILE A 89 -3.71 -10.87 -12.38
C ILE A 89 -3.02 -12.18 -12.79
N GLN A 90 -1.70 -12.16 -12.93
CA GLN A 90 -0.94 -13.32 -13.40
C GLN A 90 -0.99 -14.46 -12.37
N THR A 91 -0.72 -14.13 -11.11
CA THR A 91 -0.77 -15.09 -9.99
C THR A 91 -1.38 -14.41 -8.78
N ILE A 92 -2.35 -15.08 -8.15
CA ILE A 92 -2.92 -14.67 -6.86
C ILE A 92 -2.24 -15.50 -5.77
N HIS A 93 -1.66 -14.85 -4.76
CA HIS A 93 -0.94 -15.54 -3.68
C HIS A 93 -1.75 -15.53 -2.37
N ASN A 94 -2.09 -14.35 -1.86
CA ASN A 94 -2.81 -14.17 -0.60
C ASN A 94 -4.00 -13.19 -0.76
N PHE A 95 -4.82 -13.10 0.30
CA PHE A 95 -5.88 -12.10 0.43
C PHE A 95 -6.95 -12.13 -0.68
N SER A 96 -7.30 -13.31 -1.16
CA SER A 96 -8.32 -13.52 -2.19
C SER A 96 -9.16 -14.76 -1.89
N GLY A 97 -10.47 -14.59 -1.71
CA GLY A 97 -11.34 -15.67 -1.24
C GLY A 97 -11.19 -15.95 0.26
N GLY A 98 -12.00 -16.88 0.79
CA GLY A 98 -12.05 -17.16 2.23
C GLY A 98 -12.56 -15.96 3.02
N ASN A 99 -11.68 -15.31 3.78
CA ASN A 99 -11.99 -14.10 4.54
C ASN A 99 -12.13 -12.84 3.66
N TYR A 100 -11.71 -12.92 2.40
CA TYR A 100 -11.71 -11.80 1.44
C TYR A 100 -12.61 -12.09 0.25
N GLN A 101 -13.06 -11.03 -0.43
CA GLN A 101 -13.60 -11.14 -1.77
C GLN A 101 -12.51 -11.61 -2.76
N LYS A 102 -12.92 -11.98 -3.98
CA LYS A 102 -11.95 -12.23 -5.04
C LYS A 102 -11.18 -10.94 -5.36
N LEU A 103 -9.85 -11.02 -5.34
CA LEU A 103 -8.95 -9.90 -5.61
C LEU A 103 -9.22 -9.27 -6.99
N ARG A 104 -9.17 -7.94 -7.08
CA ARG A 104 -9.45 -7.20 -8.33
C ARG A 104 -8.34 -6.22 -8.65
N LEU A 105 -7.87 -6.27 -9.89
CA LEU A 105 -6.95 -5.28 -10.44
C LEU A 105 -7.72 -4.34 -11.38
N THR A 106 -7.60 -3.04 -11.13
CA THR A 106 -8.24 -1.98 -11.91
C THR A 106 -7.20 -0.99 -12.40
N GLN A 107 -7.54 -0.21 -13.43
CA GLN A 107 -6.71 0.87 -13.95
C GLN A 107 -7.47 2.18 -13.88
N PRO A 108 -7.32 2.94 -12.78
CA PRO A 108 -8.02 4.22 -12.64
C PRO A 108 -7.62 5.26 -13.69
N SER A 109 -6.39 5.16 -14.22
CA SER A 109 -5.88 5.97 -15.32
C SER A 109 -4.72 5.24 -16.02
N ALA A 110 -4.41 5.61 -17.26
CA ALA A 110 -3.19 5.12 -17.92
C ALA A 110 -1.95 5.38 -17.03
N GLY A 111 -1.05 4.39 -16.93
CA GLY A 111 0.13 4.49 -16.06
C GLY A 111 -0.15 4.29 -14.58
N ARG A 112 -1.36 3.87 -14.19
CA ARG A 112 -1.73 3.64 -12.79
C ARG A 112 -2.57 2.39 -12.63
N LEU A 113 -2.16 1.52 -11.72
CA LEU A 113 -2.91 0.34 -11.33
C LEU A 113 -3.35 0.42 -9.88
N SER A 114 -4.46 -0.25 -9.58
CA SER A 114 -5.04 -0.37 -8.25
C SER A 114 -5.43 -1.82 -7.99
N LEU A 115 -4.74 -2.45 -7.05
CA LEU A 115 -5.06 -3.79 -6.57
C LEU A 115 -5.95 -3.66 -5.33
N ASN A 116 -7.18 -4.13 -5.45
CA ASN A 116 -8.21 -3.99 -4.43
C ASN A 116 -8.38 -5.32 -3.68
N ILE A 117 -8.18 -5.26 -2.37
CA ILE A 117 -8.44 -6.33 -1.39
C ILE A 117 -9.68 -5.87 -0.61
N GLU A 118 -10.70 -6.73 -0.50
CA GLU A 118 -11.93 -6.39 0.22
C GLU A 118 -12.21 -7.49 1.24
N LEU A 119 -12.30 -7.13 2.52
CA LEU A 119 -12.58 -8.05 3.60
C LEU A 119 -14.09 -8.36 3.62
N ASN A 120 -14.45 -9.65 3.76
CA ASN A 120 -15.86 -10.06 3.76
C ASN A 120 -16.60 -9.63 5.03
N SER A 121 -15.89 -9.65 6.17
CA SER A 121 -16.45 -9.36 7.48
C SER A 121 -15.37 -8.71 8.36
N PRO A 122 -15.65 -7.56 9.01
CA PRO A 122 -14.71 -6.99 9.97
C PRO A 122 -14.36 -7.97 11.10
N GLY A 123 -13.12 -7.92 11.57
CA GLY A 123 -12.59 -8.78 12.63
C GLY A 123 -12.16 -10.18 12.17
N SER A 124 -12.07 -10.43 10.86
CA SER A 124 -11.60 -11.71 10.30
C SER A 124 -10.38 -11.56 9.40
N GLY A 125 -9.51 -10.59 9.67
CA GLY A 125 -8.34 -10.36 8.82
C GLY A 125 -7.30 -11.47 8.96
N THR A 126 -6.49 -11.68 7.92
CA THR A 126 -5.31 -12.53 7.99
C THR A 126 -4.15 -11.75 8.60
N THR A 127 -3.46 -12.34 9.56
CA THR A 127 -2.28 -11.76 10.22
C THR A 127 -1.14 -11.50 9.22
N VAL A 128 -0.63 -10.28 9.19
CA VAL A 128 0.55 -9.86 8.43
C VAL A 128 1.73 -9.77 9.37
N LEU A 129 2.74 -10.61 9.14
CA LEU A 129 3.96 -10.67 9.93
C LEU A 129 5.03 -9.68 9.42
N PRO A 130 6.14 -9.47 10.15
CA PRO A 130 7.24 -8.59 9.75
C PRO A 130 8.13 -9.20 8.67
N THR A 131 7.59 -10.12 7.89
CA THR A 131 8.24 -10.75 6.74
C THR A 131 7.31 -10.55 5.56
N PHE A 132 7.86 -10.08 4.44
CA PHE A 132 7.08 -9.78 3.25
C PHE A 132 6.28 -10.99 2.78
N MET A 133 4.97 -10.83 2.78
CA MET A 133 3.99 -11.73 2.19
C MET A 133 3.66 -11.28 0.77
N ASP A 134 3.67 -12.22 -0.16
CA ASP A 134 3.30 -11.98 -1.54
C ASP A 134 1.78 -11.83 -1.65
N ILE A 135 1.29 -10.80 -2.36
CA ILE A 135 -0.15 -10.53 -2.52
C ILE A 135 -0.60 -11.08 -3.87
N ALA A 136 -0.02 -10.52 -4.93
CA ALA A 136 -0.31 -10.87 -6.32
C ALA A 136 0.88 -10.54 -7.21
N THR A 137 1.06 -11.33 -8.26
CA THR A 137 1.97 -11.05 -9.36
C THR A 137 1.20 -10.41 -10.51
N ILE A 138 1.69 -9.28 -10.98
CA ILE A 138 1.14 -8.51 -12.09
C ILE A 138 2.10 -8.65 -13.27
N ARG A 139 1.59 -9.08 -14.43
CA ARG A 139 2.38 -9.21 -15.65
C ARG A 139 2.13 -8.02 -16.57
N PHE A 140 3.19 -7.28 -16.84
CA PHE A 140 3.23 -6.24 -17.86
C PHE A 140 3.81 -6.80 -19.15
N SER A 141 3.48 -6.14 -20.27
CA SER A 141 4.22 -6.31 -21.52
C SER A 141 5.20 -5.14 -21.67
N ILE A 142 6.45 -5.46 -22.00
CA ILE A 142 7.50 -4.47 -22.25
C ILE A 142 7.22 -3.81 -23.61
N VAL A 143 7.21 -2.47 -23.62
CA VAL A 143 7.05 -1.64 -24.81
C VAL A 143 8.41 -1.21 -25.34
N ASP A 144 9.27 -0.71 -24.45
CA ASP A 144 10.61 -0.21 -24.74
C ASP A 144 11.52 -0.48 -23.52
N GLU A 145 12.44 -1.43 -23.67
CA GLU A 145 13.42 -1.80 -22.63
C GLU A 145 14.45 -0.69 -22.33
N GLY A 146 14.52 0.35 -23.16
CA GLY A 146 15.36 1.53 -22.92
C GLY A 146 14.74 2.55 -21.96
N GLN A 147 13.46 2.40 -21.60
CA GLN A 147 12.75 3.28 -20.68
C GLN A 147 12.64 2.66 -19.29
N PRO A 148 12.87 3.41 -18.19
CA PRO A 148 12.70 2.89 -16.84
C PRO A 148 11.21 2.64 -16.54
N GLU A 149 10.92 1.59 -15.77
CA GLU A 149 9.55 1.18 -15.43
C GLU A 149 8.88 2.15 -14.45
N ASN A 150 9.67 2.86 -13.63
CA ASN A 150 9.24 3.85 -12.64
C ASN A 150 8.08 3.37 -11.74
N LEU A 151 8.14 2.12 -11.26
CA LEU A 151 7.17 1.61 -10.31
C LEU A 151 7.23 2.37 -8.98
N ALA A 152 6.11 2.97 -8.58
CA ALA A 152 6.04 3.75 -7.34
C ALA A 152 4.68 3.63 -6.67
N TRP A 153 4.67 3.34 -5.37
CA TRP A 153 3.46 3.40 -4.56
C TRP A 153 2.94 4.83 -4.48
N ARG A 154 1.63 5.00 -4.65
CA ARG A 154 1.00 6.32 -4.56
C ARG A 154 0.66 6.69 -3.13
N THR A 155 1.04 7.90 -2.74
CA THR A 155 0.72 8.51 -1.44
C THR A 155 -0.22 9.72 -1.56
N ALA A 156 -0.44 10.22 -2.78
CA ALA A 156 -1.20 11.44 -3.02
C ALA A 156 -2.61 11.16 -3.59
N SER A 157 -3.58 11.96 -3.13
CA SER A 157 -4.95 11.96 -3.64
C SER A 157 -5.06 12.62 -5.02
N PRO A 158 -6.03 12.20 -5.87
CA PRO A 158 -6.92 11.05 -5.67
C PRO A 158 -6.19 9.71 -5.84
N ASN A 159 -6.77 8.64 -5.28
CA ASN A 159 -6.31 7.26 -5.40
C ASN A 159 -4.91 7.05 -4.78
N ALA A 160 -4.74 7.53 -3.55
CA ALA A 160 -3.61 7.13 -2.71
C ALA A 160 -3.78 5.66 -2.30
N THR A 161 -2.66 5.01 -1.98
CA THR A 161 -2.68 3.70 -1.34
C THR A 161 -3.32 3.83 0.04
N LEU A 162 -4.27 2.95 0.32
CA LEU A 162 -4.94 2.85 1.61
C LEU A 162 -4.92 1.40 2.06
N VAL A 163 -4.48 1.17 3.30
CA VAL A 163 -4.45 -0.15 3.94
C VAL A 163 -5.18 0.00 5.26
N PHE A 164 -6.10 -0.91 5.54
CA PHE A 164 -6.83 -0.93 6.79
C PHE A 164 -6.49 -2.20 7.58
N ASP A 165 -6.65 -2.15 8.90
CA ASP A 165 -6.71 -3.35 9.72
C ASP A 165 -8.06 -4.06 9.55
N GLN A 166 -8.19 -5.24 10.14
CA GLN A 166 -9.41 -6.03 10.09
C GLN A 166 -10.67 -5.34 10.62
N ASN A 167 -10.54 -4.26 11.40
CA ASN A 167 -11.66 -3.47 11.90
C ASN A 167 -11.95 -2.28 10.99
N GLU A 168 -11.37 -2.25 9.79
CA GLU A 168 -11.43 -1.16 8.82
C GLU A 168 -10.89 0.16 9.40
N THR A 169 -9.88 0.07 10.27
CA THR A 169 -9.13 1.23 10.76
C THR A 169 -7.90 1.47 9.89
N ALA A 170 -7.73 2.69 9.38
CA ALA A 170 -6.64 3.02 8.48
C ALA A 170 -5.28 2.86 9.16
N LEU A 171 -4.35 2.20 8.46
CA LEU A 171 -2.98 2.00 8.89
C LEU A 171 -2.05 3.03 8.24
N ALA A 172 -0.96 3.37 8.93
CA ALA A 172 0.07 4.25 8.40
C ALA A 172 1.17 3.47 7.65
N LEU A 173 1.47 3.90 6.43
CA LEU A 173 2.60 3.40 5.63
C LEU A 173 3.91 3.81 6.30
N ALA A 174 4.89 2.91 6.32
CA ALA A 174 6.26 3.25 6.67
C ALA A 174 6.87 4.16 5.61
N ASP A 175 7.43 5.31 6.03
CA ASP A 175 8.08 6.23 5.10
C ASP A 175 9.12 5.47 4.28
N SER A 176 8.96 5.46 2.96
CA SER A 176 9.96 4.95 2.04
C SER A 176 11.18 5.88 2.13
N LEU A 177 12.21 5.46 2.87
CA LEU A 177 13.52 6.13 2.87
C LEU A 177 14.14 6.12 1.47
#